data_AF-A0A924Z1L6-F1
#
_entry.id   AF-A0A924Z1L6-F1
#
_cell.length_a   1.000
_cell.length_b   1.000
_cell.length_c   1.000
_cell.angle_alpha   90.00
_cell.angle_beta   90.00
_cell.angle_gamma   90.00
#
_symmetry.space_group_name_H-M   'P 1'
#
loop_
_entity.id
_entity.type
_entity.pdbx_description
1 polymer ?
#
loop_
_entity_poly.entity_id
_entity_poly.type
_entity_poly.pdbx_seq_one_letter_code
_entity_poly.pdbx_strand_id
1 'polypeptide(L)'
;MKRLITQEKMPRRSSISSLQTSIYCLSVDEQKQLHEWLGKHLEEQAFAEVGVHRSEAEPRNYEGRTYVLQKRRCGKLHCSCMDGEILEVGHGPYWYAYWNDNGKTKNKYVGKRAPWQNNQLKKTSWNQTKDT
;
A
#
# COMPACT_ATOMS: atom_id res chain seq x y z
N MET A 1 39.20 22.35 10.21
CA MET A 1 38.99 21.72 8.89
C MET A 1 37.50 21.53 8.68
N LYS A 2 36.87 22.30 7.77
CA LYS A 2 35.43 22.23 7.49
C LYS A 2 35.21 21.24 6.33
N ARG A 3 34.46 20.17 6.56
CA ARG A 3 34.04 19.23 5.51
C ARG A 3 33.01 19.93 4.61
N LEU A 4 33.33 20.09 3.34
CA LEU A 4 32.41 20.54 2.30
C LEU A 4 31.45 19.38 2.01
N ILE A 5 30.16 19.56 2.30
CA ILE A 5 29.11 18.66 1.85
C ILE A 5 28.76 19.11 0.44
N THR A 6 29.21 18.38 -0.57
CA THR A 6 28.73 18.52 -1.95
C THR A 6 27.25 18.15 -1.97
N GLN A 7 26.37 19.13 -2.16
CA GLN A 7 24.98 18.87 -2.48
C GLN A 7 24.93 18.35 -3.92
N GLU A 8 24.73 17.04 -4.08
CA GLU A 8 24.39 16.44 -5.36
C GLU A 8 23.08 17.03 -5.85
N LYS A 9 23.18 17.87 -6.88
CA LYS A 9 22.07 18.56 -7.53
C LYS A 9 21.18 17.49 -8.18
N MET A 10 20.01 17.22 -7.60
CA MET A 10 19.07 16.24 -8.16
C MET A 10 18.73 16.60 -9.62
N PRO A 11 18.86 15.66 -10.58
CA PRO A 11 18.56 15.94 -11.97
C PRO A 11 17.10 16.34 -12.12
N ARG A 12 16.84 17.37 -12.94
CA ARG A 12 15.47 17.77 -13.26
C ARG A 12 14.77 16.60 -13.93
N ARG A 13 13.51 16.31 -13.54
CA ARG A 13 12.67 15.33 -14.24
C ARG A 13 12.52 15.74 -15.70
N SER A 14 13.06 14.92 -16.60
CA SER A 14 12.76 15.03 -18.02
C SER A 14 11.29 14.73 -18.26
N SER A 15 10.65 15.50 -19.14
CA SER A 15 9.27 15.20 -19.56
C SER A 15 9.25 13.91 -20.37
N ILE A 16 8.13 13.18 -20.33
CA ILE A 16 7.95 11.95 -21.12
C ILE A 16 8.20 12.22 -22.61
N SER A 17 7.68 13.34 -23.11
CA SER A 17 7.87 13.75 -24.51
C SER A 17 9.34 13.97 -24.86
N SER A 18 10.12 14.58 -23.96
CA SER A 18 11.57 14.77 -24.19
C SER A 18 12.32 13.44 -24.21
N LEU A 19 11.93 12.48 -23.37
CA LEU A 19 12.52 11.14 -23.34
C LEU A 19 12.15 10.34 -24.59
N GLN A 20 10.90 10.43 -25.04
CA GLN A 20 10.46 9.78 -26.27
C GLN A 20 11.29 10.23 -27.47
N THR A 21 11.52 11.54 -27.62
CA THR A 21 12.39 12.07 -28.69
C THR A 21 13.79 11.47 -28.63
N SER A 22 14.39 11.38 -27.44
CA SER A 22 15.72 10.77 -27.29
C SER A 22 15.72 9.28 -27.58
N ILE A 23 14.68 8.54 -27.19
CA ILE A 23 14.53 7.10 -27.44
C ILE A 23 14.35 6.83 -28.94
N TYR A 24 13.59 7.67 -29.65
CA TYR A 24 13.40 7.54 -31.09
C TYR A 24 14.68 7.76 -31.90
N CYS A 25 15.68 8.45 -31.34
CA CYS A 25 16.98 8.63 -31.98
C CYS A 25 17.94 7.43 -31.78
N LEU A 26 17.59 6.45 -30.94
CA LEU A 26 18.38 5.24 -30.73
C LEU A 26 18.16 4.23 -31.85
N SER A 27 19.18 3.41 -32.13
CA SER A 27 19.02 2.24 -33.00
C SER A 27 18.06 1.21 -32.40
N VAL A 28 17.52 0.32 -33.22
CA VAL A 28 16.58 -0.72 -32.78
C VAL A 28 17.19 -1.62 -31.69
N ASP A 29 18.49 -1.92 -31.78
CA ASP A 29 19.15 -2.76 -30.77
C ASP A 29 19.43 -2.01 -29.47
N GLU A 30 19.70 -0.70 -29.52
CA GLU A 30 19.78 0.14 -28.32
C GLU A 30 18.41 0.32 -27.65
N GLN A 31 17.34 0.45 -28.44
CA GLN A 31 15.97 0.49 -27.90
C GLN A 31 15.60 -0.82 -27.19
N LYS A 32 15.98 -1.97 -27.75
CA LYS A 32 15.78 -3.28 -27.09
C LYS A 32 16.56 -3.41 -25.79
N GLN A 33 17.83 -3.00 -25.77
CA GLN A 33 18.65 -2.98 -24.56
C GLN A 33 18.04 -2.09 -23.48
N LEU A 34 17.56 -0.91 -23.86
CA LEU A 34 16.85 0.00 -22.94
C LEU A 34 15.56 -0.62 -22.41
N HIS A 35 14.78 -1.28 -23.26
CA HIS A 35 13.55 -1.97 -22.85
C HIS A 35 13.84 -3.08 -21.85
N GLU A 36 14.85 -3.92 -22.09
CA GLU A 36 15.26 -4.98 -21.16
C GLU A 36 15.73 -4.40 -19.82
N TRP A 37 16.54 -3.34 -19.86
CA TRP A 37 17.02 -2.66 -18.66
C TRP A 37 15.87 -2.04 -17.84
N LEU A 38 14.94 -1.35 -18.50
CA LEU A 38 13.76 -0.78 -17.85
C LEU A 38 12.88 -1.88 -17.23
N GLY A 39 12.69 -3.00 -17.93
CA GLY A 39 11.95 -4.15 -17.43
C GLY A 39 12.54 -4.69 -16.12
N LYS A 40 13.86 -4.98 -16.11
CA LYS A 40 14.56 -5.45 -14.90
C LYS A 40 14.46 -4.45 -13.75
N HIS A 41 14.60 -3.15 -14.03
CA HIS A 41 14.54 -2.13 -12.99
C HIS A 41 13.13 -1.99 -12.39
N LEU A 42 12.08 -2.09 -13.21
CA LEU A 42 10.70 -2.08 -12.74
C LEU A 42 10.38 -3.35 -11.93
N GLU A 43 10.92 -4.50 -12.31
CA GLU A 43 10.82 -5.72 -11.52
C GLU A 43 11.51 -5.56 -10.15
N GLU A 44 12.75 -5.06 -10.13
CA GLU A 44 13.49 -4.77 -8.88
C GLU A 44 12.76 -3.76 -7.98
N GLN A 45 12.18 -2.71 -8.57
CA GLN A 45 11.33 -1.75 -7.84
C GLN A 45 10.02 -2.39 -7.37
N ALA A 46 9.40 -3.25 -8.17
CA ALA A 46 8.22 -4.00 -7.76
C ALA A 46 8.54 -4.91 -6.57
N PHE A 47 9.70 -5.57 -6.52
CA PHE A 47 10.12 -6.35 -5.34
C PHE A 47 10.34 -5.47 -4.09
N ALA A 48 10.76 -4.22 -4.26
CA ALA A 48 10.85 -3.25 -3.15
C ALA A 48 9.46 -2.71 -2.72
N GLU A 49 8.51 -2.58 -3.65
CA GLU A 49 7.12 -2.19 -3.38
C GLU A 49 6.23 -3.35 -2.88
N VAL A 50 6.63 -4.61 -3.10
CA VAL A 50 5.99 -5.83 -2.56
C VAL A 50 6.17 -5.95 -1.04
N GLY A 51 6.92 -5.04 -0.38
CA GLY A 51 6.81 -4.81 1.06
C GLY A 51 5.53 -4.08 1.50
N VAL A 52 4.75 -3.50 0.57
CA VAL A 52 3.54 -2.69 0.85
C VAL A 52 2.35 -3.07 -0.05
N HIS A 53 2.49 -4.02 -0.99
CA HIS A 53 1.32 -4.73 -1.51
C HIS A 53 0.93 -5.84 -0.52
N ARG A 54 0.14 -5.42 0.48
CA ARG A 54 -0.56 -6.23 1.47
C ARG A 54 -1.59 -7.14 0.80
N SER A 55 -1.10 -8.11 0.03
CA SER A 55 -1.84 -9.27 -0.46
C SER A 55 -2.51 -9.95 0.73
N GLU A 56 -3.82 -10.21 0.57
CA GLU A 56 -4.71 -10.94 1.48
C GLU A 56 -4.13 -11.16 2.89
N ALA A 57 -4.23 -10.12 3.73
CA ALA A 57 -3.75 -10.26 5.10
C ALA A 57 -4.45 -11.46 5.74
N GLU A 58 -3.66 -12.49 6.03
CA GLU A 58 -4.14 -13.74 6.58
C GLU A 58 -5.06 -13.47 7.78
N PRO A 59 -6.12 -14.28 7.95
CA PRO A 59 -6.97 -14.19 9.12
C PRO A 59 -6.13 -14.22 10.39
N ARG A 60 -6.18 -13.15 11.19
CA ARG A 60 -5.42 -13.05 12.43
C ARG A 60 -6.31 -13.27 13.63
N ASN A 61 -5.98 -14.25 14.45
CA ASN A 61 -6.66 -14.46 15.72
C ASN A 61 -6.12 -13.50 16.80
N TYR A 62 -7.02 -12.81 17.49
CA TYR A 62 -6.71 -11.90 18.60
C TYR A 62 -7.90 -11.82 19.55
N GLU A 63 -7.69 -11.99 20.86
CA GLU A 63 -8.73 -11.91 21.89
C GLU A 63 -10.00 -12.74 21.57
N GLY A 64 -9.81 -13.99 21.12
CA GLY A 64 -10.92 -14.92 20.82
C GLY A 64 -11.73 -14.59 19.57
N ARG A 65 -11.22 -13.71 18.70
CA ARG A 65 -11.86 -13.34 17.43
C ARG A 65 -10.88 -13.47 16.28
N THR A 66 -11.39 -13.78 15.10
CA THR A 66 -10.63 -13.82 13.86
C THR A 66 -10.81 -12.51 13.11
N TYR A 67 -9.71 -11.81 12.84
CA TYR A 67 -9.71 -10.54 12.13
C TYR A 67 -9.24 -10.73 10.70
N VAL A 68 -10.01 -10.23 9.74
CA VAL A 68 -9.72 -10.35 8.31
C VAL A 68 -9.81 -8.98 7.65
N LEU A 69 -8.92 -8.70 6.70
CA LEU A 69 -9.02 -7.52 5.85
C LEU A 69 -9.95 -7.79 4.67
N GLN A 70 -10.91 -6.89 4.45
CA GLN A 70 -11.88 -7.05 3.38
C GLN A 70 -12.13 -5.73 2.66
N LYS A 71 -12.21 -5.80 1.32
CA LYS A 71 -12.76 -4.73 0.49
C LYS A 71 -14.30 -4.83 0.44
N ARG A 72 -14.99 -3.70 0.31
CA ARG A 72 -16.46 -3.62 0.32
C ARG A 72 -16.99 -2.65 -0.72
N ARG A 73 -18.18 -2.95 -1.23
CA ARG A 73 -19.00 -2.01 -2.00
C ARG A 73 -19.78 -1.12 -1.04
N CYS A 74 -19.88 0.18 -1.32
CA CYS A 74 -20.64 1.09 -0.47
C CYS A 74 -22.16 1.05 -0.73
N GLY A 75 -22.60 0.46 -1.86
CA GLY A 75 -24.01 0.39 -2.25
C GLY A 75 -24.58 1.67 -2.86
N LYS A 76 -23.75 2.71 -3.06
CA LYS A 76 -24.17 3.92 -3.80
C LYS A 76 -24.09 3.63 -5.30
N LEU A 77 -25.22 3.81 -6.00
CA LEU A 77 -25.38 3.43 -7.41
C LEU A 77 -24.31 4.04 -8.34
N HIS A 78 -23.86 5.27 -8.07
CA HIS A 78 -22.87 5.99 -8.90
C HIS A 78 -21.45 5.97 -8.30
N CYS A 79 -21.15 5.04 -7.39
CA CYS A 79 -19.80 4.93 -6.87
C CYS A 79 -18.96 4.01 -7.77
N SER A 80 -17.73 4.42 -8.08
CA SER A 80 -16.78 3.62 -8.88
C SER A 80 -16.51 2.23 -8.29
N CYS A 81 -16.75 2.01 -7.00
CA CYS A 81 -16.64 0.67 -6.40
C CYS A 81 -17.71 -0.33 -6.86
N MET A 82 -18.68 0.11 -7.66
CA MET A 82 -19.76 -0.73 -8.19
C MET A 82 -19.41 -1.42 -9.51
N ASP A 83 -18.38 -0.95 -10.22
CA ASP A 83 -18.08 -1.42 -11.57
C ASP A 83 -16.73 -2.15 -11.59
N GLY A 84 -16.74 -3.46 -11.85
CA GLY A 84 -15.55 -4.32 -11.86
C GLY A 84 -15.38 -5.20 -10.62
N GLU A 85 -14.23 -5.87 -10.51
CA GLU A 85 -13.96 -6.82 -9.43
C GLU A 85 -13.76 -6.12 -8.07
N ILE A 86 -14.38 -6.65 -7.01
CA ILE A 86 -14.34 -6.03 -5.68
C ILE A 86 -12.92 -5.92 -5.10
N LEU A 87 -12.03 -6.83 -5.49
CA LEU A 87 -10.63 -6.82 -5.09
C LEU A 87 -9.86 -5.64 -5.69
N GLU A 88 -10.31 -5.09 -6.82
CA GLU A 88 -9.70 -3.95 -7.46
C GLU A 88 -10.39 -2.65 -7.03
N VAL A 89 -11.70 -2.55 -7.30
CA VAL A 89 -12.45 -1.29 -7.16
C VAL A 89 -13.12 -1.10 -5.81
N GLY A 90 -13.20 -2.14 -4.98
CA GLY A 90 -13.86 -2.08 -3.68
C GLY A 90 -13.17 -1.13 -2.71
N HIS A 91 -13.94 -0.45 -1.87
CA HIS A 91 -13.37 0.39 -0.81
C HIS A 91 -12.69 -0.46 0.26
N GLY A 92 -11.59 0.06 0.80
CA GLY A 92 -10.81 -0.62 1.82
C GLY A 92 -9.43 -1.02 1.29
N PRO A 93 -8.77 -2.03 1.87
CA PRO A 93 -9.35 -3.01 2.80
C PRO A 93 -9.57 -2.47 4.22
N TYR A 94 -10.63 -2.94 4.88
CA TYR A 94 -10.92 -2.67 6.28
C TYR A 94 -10.90 -3.94 7.11
N TRP A 95 -10.62 -3.81 8.40
CA TRP A 95 -10.69 -4.91 9.34
C TRP A 95 -12.14 -5.26 9.70
N TYR A 96 -12.43 -6.55 9.67
CA TYR A 96 -13.63 -7.16 10.21
C TYR A 96 -13.24 -8.22 11.23
N ALA A 97 -13.94 -8.27 12.35
CA ALA A 97 -13.81 -9.33 13.35
C ALA A 97 -14.91 -10.36 13.16
N TYR A 98 -14.57 -11.63 13.29
CA TYR A 98 -15.46 -12.79 13.20
C TYR A 98 -15.37 -13.62 14.47
N TRP A 99 -16.50 -14.14 14.94
CA TRP A 99 -16.57 -15.07 16.06
C TRP A 99 -17.84 -15.92 15.97
N ASN A 100 -17.83 -17.07 16.65
CA ASN A 100 -19.03 -17.88 16.81
C ASN A 100 -19.79 -17.43 18.07
N ASP A 101 -21.08 -17.23 17.94
CA ASP A 101 -22.00 -16.94 19.04
C ASP A 101 -23.20 -17.87 18.93
N ASN A 102 -23.31 -18.82 19.87
CA ASN A 102 -24.37 -19.83 19.91
C ASN A 102 -24.56 -20.58 18.58
N GLY A 103 -23.46 -21.03 17.97
CA GLY A 103 -23.47 -21.77 16.71
C GLY A 103 -23.63 -20.89 15.46
N LYS A 104 -23.80 -19.57 15.60
CA LYS A 104 -23.93 -18.63 14.48
C LYS A 104 -22.67 -17.77 14.35
N THR A 105 -22.11 -17.71 13.14
CA THR A 105 -20.99 -16.79 12.86
C THR A 105 -21.50 -15.36 12.87
N LYS A 106 -20.93 -14.54 13.76
CA LYS A 106 -21.13 -13.10 13.84
C LYS A 106 -19.93 -12.39 13.25
N ASN A 107 -20.16 -11.18 12.76
CA ASN A 107 -19.10 -10.29 12.33
C ASN A 107 -19.30 -8.86 12.84
N LYS A 108 -18.22 -8.09 12.89
CA LYS A 108 -18.23 -6.66 13.23
C LYS A 108 -17.20 -5.90 12.41
N TYR A 109 -17.61 -4.76 11.88
CA TYR A 109 -16.70 -3.79 11.27
C TYR A 109 -15.81 -3.13 12.32
N VAL A 110 -14.50 -3.14 12.10
CA VAL A 110 -13.49 -2.60 13.02
C VAL A 110 -12.89 -1.30 12.47
N GLY A 111 -12.67 -1.22 11.15
CA GLY A 111 -12.14 -0.03 10.48
C GLY A 111 -10.71 -0.22 9.95
N LYS A 112 -9.99 0.88 9.73
CA LYS A 112 -8.66 0.85 9.07
C LYS A 112 -7.55 0.25 9.93
N ARG A 113 -7.68 0.31 11.25
CA ARG A 113 -6.69 -0.16 12.22
C ARG A 113 -7.27 -1.29 13.06
N ALA A 114 -6.51 -2.37 13.21
CA ALA A 114 -6.88 -3.47 14.08
C ALA A 114 -6.64 -3.12 15.55
N PRO A 115 -7.23 -3.88 16.50
CA PRO A 115 -7.09 -3.61 17.93
C PRO A 115 -5.64 -3.60 18.42
N TRP A 116 -4.81 -4.52 17.91
CA TRP A 116 -3.37 -4.57 18.25
C TRP A 116 -2.58 -3.35 17.72
N GLN A 117 -3.09 -2.64 16.71
CA GLN A 117 -2.50 -1.40 16.20
C GLN A 117 -2.98 -0.18 17.00
N ASN A 118 -4.24 -0.16 17.40
CA ASN A 118 -4.80 0.95 18.18
C ASN A 118 -4.30 0.96 19.64
N ASN A 119 -4.02 -0.20 20.22
CA ASN A 119 -3.55 -0.30 21.61
C ASN A 119 -2.14 0.30 21.80
N GLN A 120 -1.34 0.43 20.73
CA GLN A 120 -0.03 1.09 20.77
C GLN A 120 -0.13 2.63 20.91
N LEU A 121 -1.17 3.26 20.36
CA LEU A 121 -1.37 4.72 20.43
C LEU A 121 -1.88 5.19 21.80
N LYS A 122 -2.57 4.34 22.55
CA LYS A 122 -3.04 4.69 23.91
C LYS A 122 -1.91 4.69 24.94
N LYS A 123 -0.84 3.90 24.74
CA LYS A 123 0.32 3.86 25.65
C LYS A 123 1.27 5.04 25.45
N THR A 124 1.39 5.58 24.22
CA THR A 124 2.25 6.74 23.96
C THR A 124 1.59 8.07 24.32
N SER A 125 0.25 8.16 24.26
CA SER A 125 -0.47 9.40 24.60
C SER A 125 -0.62 9.64 26.11
N TRP A 126 -0.45 8.63 26.97
CA TRP A 126 -0.59 8.78 28.43
C TRP A 126 0.75 8.98 29.16
N ASN A 127 1.88 8.83 28.46
CA ASN A 127 3.21 9.02 29.02
C ASN A 127 3.79 10.44 28.81
N GLN A 128 3.01 11.37 28.24
CA GLN A 128 3.48 12.74 27.99
C GLN A 128 2.91 13.80 28.96
N THR A 129 2.03 13.41 29.88
CA THR A 129 1.40 14.35 30.85
C THR A 129 1.76 14.04 32.31
N LYS A 130 2.87 13.35 32.58
CA LYS A 130 3.33 13.03 33.95
C LYS A 130 4.64 13.67 34.38
N ASP A 131 5.24 14.50 33.55
CA ASP A 131 6.44 15.28 33.90
C ASP A 131 6.20 16.77 33.57
N THR A 132 5.32 17.43 34.31
CA THR A 132 5.36 18.89 34.50
C THR A 132 4.66 19.29 35.78
#